data_AF-A0A661TJ21-F1
#
_entry.id   AF-A0A661TJ21-F1
#
_cell.length_a   1.000
_cell.length_b   1.000
_cell.length_c   1.000
_cell.angle_alpha   90.00
_cell.angle_beta   90.00
_cell.angle_gamma   90.00
#
_symmetry.space_group_name_H-M   'P 1'
#
loop_
_entity.id
_entity.type
_entity.pdbx_description
1 polymer ?
#
loop_
_entity_poly.entity_id
_entity_poly.type
_entity_poly.pdbx_seq_one_letter_code
_entity_poly.pdbx_strand_id
1 'polypeptide(L)' 'FQSDILNVPVIRPRVTETTALGAAYAAGLAVGFWSGFDDLRKNWAVEKIWRPNMSPDRRAKGYREWEKAVKRTLDWVE' A
#
# COMPACT_ATOMS: atom_id res chain seq x y z
N PHE A 1 5.26 11.08 1.48
CA PHE A 1 6.53 10.37 1.72
C PHE A 1 6.63 9.07 0.92
N GLN A 2 5.82 8.03 1.18
CA GLN A 2 5.95 6.76 0.43
C GLN A 2 5.76 6.93 -1.09
N SER A 3 4.75 7.70 -1.52
CA SER A 3 4.54 8.06 -2.93
C SER A 3 5.75 8.80 -3.53
N ASP A 4 6.42 9.60 -2.72
CA ASP A 4 7.59 10.37 -3.14
C ASP A 4 8.78 9.46 -3.43
N ILE A 5 9.04 8.48 -2.56
CA ILE A 5 10.14 7.52 -2.68
C ILE A 5 9.90 6.53 -3.83
N LEU A 6 8.68 5.98 -3.95
CA LEU A 6 8.35 5.04 -5.03
C LEU A 6 8.08 5.71 -6.38
N ASN A 7 7.92 7.03 -6.40
CA ASN A 7 7.56 7.81 -7.58
C ASN A 7 6.25 7.34 -8.28
N VAL A 8 5.29 6.83 -7.51
CA VAL A 8 3.97 6.42 -7.98
C VAL A 8 2.89 6.91 -7.00
N PRO A 9 1.62 7.07 -7.45
CA PRO A 9 0.52 7.38 -6.54
C PRO A 9 0.35 6.28 -5.48
N VAL A 10 0.13 6.69 -4.23
CA VAL A 10 -0.30 5.80 -3.15
C VAL A 10 -1.76 6.08 -2.87
N ILE A 11 -2.59 5.03 -2.93
CA ILE A 11 -4.04 5.11 -2.76
C ILE A 11 -4.41 4.42 -1.45
N ARG A 12 -5.11 5.13 -0.56
CA ARG A 12 -5.70 4.54 0.65
C ARG A 12 -7.21 4.35 0.44
N PRO A 13 -7.72 3.12 0.60
CA PRO A 13 -9.16 2.86 0.56
C PRO A 13 -9.86 3.45 1.79
N ARG A 14 -11.17 3.66 1.69
CA ARG A 14 -12.02 4.14 2.79
C ARG A 14 -12.14 3.15 3.95
N VAL A 15 -12.13 1.85 3.66
CA VAL A 15 -12.10 0.80 4.70
C VAL A 15 -10.66 0.37 4.89
N THR A 16 -10.11 0.62 6.07
CA THR A 16 -8.71 0.31 6.40
C THR A 16 -8.53 -1.14 6.85
N GLU A 17 -9.56 -1.78 7.39
CA GLU A 17 -9.57 -3.15 7.88
C GLU A 17 -9.78 -4.15 6.72
N THR A 18 -8.94 -4.06 5.69
CA THR A 18 -9.06 -4.86 4.46
C THR A 18 -8.93 -6.36 4.72
N THR A 19 -8.22 -6.77 5.76
CA THR A 19 -8.11 -8.18 6.17
C THR A 19 -9.47 -8.76 6.59
N ALA A 20 -10.18 -8.08 7.49
CA ALA A 20 -11.49 -8.51 7.94
C ALA A 20 -12.52 -8.44 6.80
N LEU A 21 -12.45 -7.37 6.00
CA LEU A 21 -13.29 -7.20 4.82
C LEU A 21 -13.10 -8.34 3.80
N GLY A 22 -11.87 -8.76 3.56
CA GLY A 22 -11.56 -9.87 2.66
C GLY A 22 -12.15 -11.20 3.14
N ALA A 23 -12.04 -11.50 4.44
CA ALA A 23 -12.66 -12.69 5.03
C ALA A 23 -14.19 -12.65 4.92
N ALA A 24 -14.80 -11.50 5.21
CA ALA A 24 -16.24 -11.30 5.07
C ALA A 24 -16.70 -11.52 3.62
N TYR A 25 -16.00 -10.94 2.64
CA TYR A 25 -16.30 -11.14 1.22
C TYR A 25 -16.21 -12.60 0.79
N ALA A 26 -15.16 -13.31 1.21
CA ALA A 26 -15.01 -14.73 0.88
C ALA A 26 -16.16 -15.57 1.45
N ALA A 27 -16.50 -15.38 2.72
CA ALA A 27 -17.60 -16.09 3.36
C ALA A 27 -18.96 -15.74 2.73
N GLY A 28 -19.21 -14.45 2.47
CA GLY A 28 -20.47 -13.99 1.90
C GLY A 28 -20.68 -14.43 0.47
N LEU A 29 -19.63 -14.52 -0.35
CA LEU A 29 -19.73 -15.12 -1.69
C LEU A 29 -20.11 -16.61 -1.60
N ALA A 30 -19.52 -17.36 -0.67
CA ALA A 30 -19.77 -18.80 -0.52
C ALA A 30 -21.22 -19.11 -0.14
N VAL A 31 -21.88 -18.22 0.61
CA VAL A 31 -23.28 -18.40 1.05
C VAL A 31 -24.29 -17.60 0.23
N GLY A 32 -23.86 -16.95 -0.86
CA GLY A 32 -24.72 -16.16 -1.73
C GLY A 32 -25.21 -14.84 -1.16
N PHE A 33 -24.58 -14.31 -0.11
CA PHE A 33 -24.86 -12.97 0.42
C PHE A 33 -24.51 -11.88 -0.61
N TRP A 34 -23.45 -12.09 -1.39
CA TRP A 34 -23.15 -11.30 -2.60
C TRP A 34 -23.28 -12.18 -3.84
N SER A 35 -23.80 -11.61 -4.92
CA SER A 35 -24.05 -12.33 -6.18
C SER A 35 -22.77 -12.63 -6.97
N GLY A 36 -21.67 -11.94 -6.65
CA GLY A 36 -20.39 -12.12 -7.33
C GLY A 36 -19.41 -10.96 -7.11
N PHE A 37 -18.26 -11.03 -7.79
CA PHE A 37 -17.19 -10.04 -7.66
C PHE A 37 -17.59 -8.63 -8.10
N ASP A 38 -18.54 -8.48 -9.02
CA ASP A 38 -19.02 -7.16 -9.44
C ASP A 38 -19.71 -6.39 -8.32
N ASP A 39 -20.43 -7.09 -7.44
CA ASP A 39 -21.06 -6.47 -6.28
C ASP A 39 -20.01 -6.05 -5.24
N LEU A 40 -18.91 -6.81 -5.12
CA LEU A 40 -17.81 -6.45 -4.23
C LEU A 40 -17.03 -5.21 -4.72
N ARG A 41 -16.84 -5.07 -6.05
CA ARG A 41 -16.15 -3.90 -6.62
C ARG A 41 -16.86 -2.60 -6.31
N LYS A 42 -18.20 -2.60 -6.24
CA LYS A 42 -19.01 -1.42 -5.88
C LYS A 42 -18.75 -0.94 -4.46
N ASN A 43 -18.28 -1.81 -3.57
CA ASN A 43 -17.99 -1.48 -2.18
C ASN A 43 -16.61 -0.81 -2.01
N TRP A 44 -15.73 -0.89 -3.02
CA TRP A 44 -14.42 -0.25 -2.94
C TRP A 44 -14.54 1.24 -3.23
N ALA A 45 -14.01 2.06 -2.31
CA ALA A 45 -13.98 3.51 -2.47
C ALA A 45 -12.62 4.05 -2.04
N VAL A 46 -12.11 5.01 -2.80
CA VAL A 46 -10.93 5.79 -2.42
C VAL A 46 -11.30 6.78 -1.33
N GLU A 47 -10.48 6.86 -0.30
CA GLU A 47 -10.54 7.95 0.68
C GLU A 47 -9.50 9.03 0.36
N LYS A 48 -8.25 8.60 0.11
CA LYS A 48 -7.15 9.53 -0.10
C LYS A 48 -6.14 9.01 -1.10
N ILE A 49 -5.61 9.93 -1.91
CA ILE A 49 -4.53 9.69 -2.85
C ILE A 49 -3.38 10.63 -2.51
N TRP A 50 -2.18 10.08 -2.31
CA TRP A 50 -0.94 10.86 -2.27
C TRP A 50 -0.22 10.71 -3.60
N ARG A 51 0.07 11.83 -4.24
CA ARG A 51 0.87 11.88 -5.46
C ARG A 51 2.33 12.21 -5.11
N PRO A 52 3.32 11.74 -5.89
CA PRO A 52 4.71 12.12 -5.69
C PRO A 52 4.89 13.64 -5.83
N ASN A 53 5.63 14.26 -4.92
CA ASN A 53 5.95 15.68 -4.91
C ASN A 53 7.44 15.95 -4.54
N MET A 54 8.30 14.95 -4.66
CA MET A 54 9.74 15.06 -4.38
C MET A 54 10.53 15.06 -5.68
N SER A 55 11.56 15.92 -5.75
CA SER A 55 12.46 15.96 -6.90
C SER A 55 13.24 14.64 -7.05
N PRO A 56 13.60 14.25 -8.30
CA PRO A 56 14.40 13.06 -8.55
C PRO A 56 15.73 13.03 -7.79
N ASP A 57 16.43 14.17 -7.72
CA ASP A 57 17.73 14.28 -7.04
C ASP A 57 17.62 14.04 -5.53
N ARG A 58 16.59 14.62 -4.91
CA ARG A 58 16.34 14.46 -3.47
C ARG A 58 15.97 13.02 -3.16
N ARG A 59 15.12 12.40 -3.98
CA ARG A 59 14.75 10.98 -3.86
C ARG A 59 15.99 10.09 -3.99
N ALA A 60 16.78 10.28 -5.04
CA ALA A 60 17.97 9.46 -5.31
C ALA A 60 19.02 9.60 -4.20
N LYS A 61 19.26 10.82 -3.71
CA LYS A 61 20.15 11.05 -2.56
C LYS A 61 19.64 10.35 -1.30
N GLY A 62 18.37 10.52 -0.97
CA GLY A 62 17.78 9.89 0.22
C GLY A 62 17.84 8.37 0.18
N TYR A 63 17.57 7.76 -0.98
CA TYR A 63 17.65 6.32 -1.15
C TYR A 63 19.09 5.80 -0.98
N ARG A 64 20.09 6.46 -1.59
CA ARG A 64 21.51 6.08 -1.43
C ARG A 64 21.99 6.15 0.02
N GLU A 65 21.62 7.20 0.74
CA GLU A 65 22.01 7.32 2.17
C GLU A 65 21.29 6.28 3.03
N TRP A 66 20.03 5.93 2.71
CA TRP A 66 19.32 4.83 3.36
C TRP A 66 20.01 3.48 3.09
N GLU A 67 20.39 3.18 1.84
CA GLU A 67 21.13 1.97 1.50
C GLU A 67 22.47 1.89 2.24
N LYS A 68 23.19 3.02 2.34
CA LYS A 68 24.42 3.14 3.13
C LYS A 68 24.15 2.81 4.60
N ALA A 69 23.07 3.32 5.19
CA ALA A 69 22.70 3.02 6.57
C ALA A 69 22.35 1.54 6.77
N VAL A 70 21.56 0.95 5.87
CA VAL A 70 21.24 -0.50 5.89
C VAL A 70 22.50 -1.34 5.84
N LYS A 71 23.47 -1.00 4.96
CA LYS A 71 24.75 -1.71 4.90
C LYS A 71 25.54 -1.66 6.21
N ARG A 72 25.33 -0.66 7.06
CA ARG A 72 25.96 -0.57 8.40
C ARG A 72 25.23 -1.40 9.47
N THR A 73 24.02 -1.87 9.20
CA THR A 73 23.27 -2.74 10.12
C THR A 73 23.44 -4.22 9.81
N LEU A 74 24.07 -4.56 8.68
CA LEU A 74 24.39 -5.95 8.32
C LEU A 74 25.58 -6.44 9.13
N ASP A 75 25.70 -7.77 9.25
CA ASP A 75 26.82 -8.46 9.90
C ASP A 75 27.09 -7.99 11.34
N TRP A 76 26.01 -7.64 12.06
CA TRP A 76 26.08 -7.13 13.42
C TRP A 76 26.38 -8.21 14.47
N VAL A 77 25.93 -9.45 14.22
CA VAL A 77 26.18 -10.61 15.07
C VAL A 77 26.88 -11.67 14.22
N GLU A 78 27.95 -12.25 14.74
CA GLU A 78 28.66 -13.39 14.13
C GLU A 78 27.79 -14.64 14.03
#